data_AF-A0A0W0F141-F1
#
_entry.id   AF-A0A0W0F141-F1
#
_cell.length_a   1.000
_cell.length_b   1.000
_cell.length_c   1.000
_cell.angle_alpha   90.00
_cell.angle_beta   90.00
_cell.angle_gamma   90.00
#
_symmetry.space_group_name_H-M   'P 1'
#
loop_
_entity.id
_entity.type
_entity.pdbx_description
1 polymer ?
#
loop_
_entity_poly.entity_id
_entity_poly.type
_entity_poly.pdbx_seq_one_letter_code
_entity_poly.pdbx_strand_id
1 'polypeptide(L)'
;MAPDPMDIQKALNAGRTLAPQAFYFVDCNADCDRLGVQFLRPKNKMIYEPKIKYREDNKAPPPIADSLFELLDKIGLDAVTFLLFLRLVRTLFSGVAILTCGILLPFDYIHNQKYIPTDKRIFFISCPYMAYLITFFVVYLMYIYWRDIVKLRNEWFRSPDYLQSFYARTICIAYVPEKLRSDEGISRILTGLKIPYPTTSVHIGHKVGQLPDVIKYHNQTVREFKAVLVKFFNQENISQP
;
A
#
# COMPACT_ATOMS: atom_id res chain seq x y z
N MET A 1 -9.99 -17.62 -48.66
CA MET A 1 -10.03 -16.16 -48.92
C MET A 1 -8.96 -15.54 -48.03
N ALA A 2 -7.74 -15.33 -48.55
CA ALA A 2 -6.70 -14.64 -47.79
C ALA A 2 -7.03 -13.13 -47.78
N PRO A 3 -6.92 -12.43 -46.64
CA PRO A 3 -7.16 -10.99 -46.59
C PRO A 3 -6.18 -10.25 -47.50
N ASP A 4 -6.67 -9.23 -48.21
CA ASP A 4 -5.88 -8.42 -49.15
C ASP A 4 -4.73 -7.72 -48.39
N PRO A 5 -3.47 -7.84 -48.85
CA PRO A 5 -2.32 -7.21 -48.19
C PRO A 5 -2.48 -5.70 -47.97
N MET A 6 -3.30 -5.02 -48.78
CA MET A 6 -3.55 -3.58 -48.63
C MET A 6 -4.41 -3.24 -47.41
N ASP A 7 -5.35 -4.10 -47.02
CA ASP A 7 -6.17 -3.92 -45.82
C ASP A 7 -5.39 -4.21 -44.54
N ILE A 8 -4.48 -5.18 -44.59
CA ILE A 8 -3.55 -5.48 -43.48
C ILE A 8 -2.61 -4.29 -43.23
N GLN A 9 -2.11 -3.67 -44.29
CA GLN A 9 -1.23 -2.51 -44.19
C GLN A 9 -1.97 -1.28 -43.61
N LYS A 10 -3.23 -1.07 -43.99
CA LYS A 10 -4.09 -0.01 -43.42
C LYS A 10 -4.36 -0.22 -41.93
N ALA A 11 -4.67 -1.45 -41.52
CA ALA A 11 -4.90 -1.79 -40.12
C ALA A 11 -3.64 -1.62 -39.25
N LEU A 12 -2.47 -2.02 -39.77
CA LEU A 12 -1.18 -1.80 -39.09
C LEU A 12 -0.83 -0.31 -38.95
N ASN A 13 -1.10 0.49 -39.99
CA ASN A 13 -0.85 1.93 -39.95
C ASN A 13 -1.81 2.65 -38.98
N ALA A 14 -3.08 2.22 -38.90
CA ALA A 14 -4.04 2.74 -37.93
C ALA A 14 -3.68 2.37 -36.48
N GLY A 15 -3.18 1.17 -36.22
CA GLY A 15 -2.68 0.78 -34.90
C GLY A 15 -1.45 1.58 -34.44
N ARG A 16 -0.56 1.94 -35.38
CA ARG A 16 0.64 2.75 -35.10
C ARG A 16 0.33 4.20 -34.73
N THR A 17 -0.78 4.77 -35.18
CA THR A 17 -1.15 6.17 -34.87
C THR A 17 -1.92 6.31 -33.55
N LEU A 18 -2.65 5.28 -33.13
CA LEU A 18 -3.43 5.29 -31.87
C LEU A 18 -2.56 5.14 -30.62
N ALA A 19 -1.52 4.30 -30.65
CA ALA A 19 -0.61 4.06 -29.53
C ALA A 19 0.12 5.34 -29.02
N PRO A 20 0.75 6.17 -29.88
CA PRO A 20 1.40 7.39 -29.42
C PRO A 20 0.41 8.42 -28.89
N GLN A 21 -0.78 8.56 -29.50
CA GLN A 21 -1.78 9.52 -29.04
C GLN A 21 -2.28 9.22 -27.61
N ALA A 22 -2.49 7.95 -27.28
CA ALA A 22 -2.87 7.55 -25.93
C ALA A 22 -1.76 7.85 -24.90
N PHE A 23 -0.49 7.66 -25.26
CA PHE A 23 0.66 7.94 -24.40
C PHE A 23 0.74 9.44 -24.02
N TYR A 24 0.64 10.33 -25.01
CA TYR A 24 0.65 11.78 -24.77
C TYR A 24 -0.51 12.25 -23.89
N PHE A 25 -1.70 11.64 -24.02
CA PHE A 25 -2.85 12.00 -23.19
C PHE A 25 -2.63 11.61 -21.72
N VAL A 26 -2.05 10.44 -21.46
CA VAL A 26 -1.76 9.98 -20.09
C VAL A 26 -0.68 10.84 -19.44
N ASP A 27 0.40 11.14 -20.16
CA ASP A 27 1.49 11.99 -19.65
C ASP A 27 1.00 13.42 -19.33
N CYS A 28 0.20 14.01 -20.22
CA CYS A 28 -0.34 15.35 -20.02
C CYS A 28 -1.21 15.45 -18.76
N ASN A 29 -2.09 14.45 -18.51
CA ASN A 29 -2.90 14.42 -17.29
C ASN A 29 -2.03 14.29 -16.03
N ALA A 30 -1.01 13.42 -16.07
CA ALA A 30 -0.12 13.22 -14.94
C ALA A 30 0.68 14.50 -14.59
N ASP A 31 1.12 15.24 -15.61
CA ASP A 31 1.84 16.50 -15.41
C ASP A 31 0.93 17.62 -14.92
N CYS A 32 -0.31 17.71 -15.41
CA CYS A 32 -1.32 18.61 -14.86
C CYS A 32 -1.58 18.35 -13.37
N ASP A 33 -1.70 17.09 -12.96
CA ASP A 33 -1.89 16.72 -11.56
C ASP A 33 -0.69 17.10 -10.68
N ARG A 34 0.54 16.84 -11.15
CA ARG A 34 1.76 17.24 -10.43
C ARG A 34 1.82 18.75 -10.21
N LEU A 35 1.56 19.53 -11.26
CA LEU A 35 1.57 20.99 -11.20
C LEU A 35 0.49 21.51 -10.24
N GLY A 36 -0.71 20.91 -10.28
CA GLY A 36 -1.79 21.23 -9.35
C GLY A 36 -1.39 21.01 -7.89
N VAL A 37 -0.81 19.85 -7.57
CA VAL A 37 -0.34 19.54 -6.21
C VAL A 37 0.78 20.49 -5.78
N GLN A 38 1.71 20.82 -6.67
CA GLN A 38 2.81 21.72 -6.36
C GLN A 38 2.35 23.15 -6.03
N PHE A 39 1.28 23.62 -6.66
CA PHE A 39 0.68 24.92 -6.37
C PHE A 39 -0.20 24.92 -5.11
N LEU A 40 -0.94 23.84 -4.87
CA LEU A 40 -1.87 23.72 -3.72
C LEU A 40 -1.14 23.43 -2.40
N ARG A 41 -0.03 22.67 -2.43
CA ARG A 41 0.73 22.25 -1.24
C ARG A 41 1.20 23.41 -0.36
N PRO A 42 1.88 24.46 -0.86
CA PRO A 42 2.36 25.56 -0.01
C PRO A 42 1.22 26.37 0.61
N LYS A 43 0.08 26.48 -0.08
CA LYS A 43 -1.08 27.27 0.37
C LYS A 43 -1.91 26.57 1.44
N ASN A 44 -1.82 25.24 1.56
CA ASN A 44 -2.69 24.48 2.46
C ASN A 44 -1.95 23.38 3.24
N LYS A 45 -0.86 23.76 3.92
CA LYS A 45 -0.02 22.83 4.70
C LYS A 45 -0.81 21.96 5.69
N MET A 46 -1.89 22.47 6.27
CA MET A 46 -2.73 21.72 7.21
C MET A 46 -3.34 20.43 6.60
N ILE A 47 -3.68 20.44 5.32
CA ILE A 47 -4.26 19.29 4.62
C ILE A 47 -3.16 18.36 4.09
N TYR A 48 -2.06 18.92 3.59
CA TYR A 48 -1.01 18.14 2.93
C TYR A 48 0.04 17.57 3.92
N GLU A 49 0.14 18.12 5.13
CA GLU A 49 1.12 17.71 6.15
C GLU A 49 0.46 17.41 7.52
N PRO A 50 -0.63 16.62 7.60
CA PRO A 50 -1.36 16.41 8.86
C PRO A 50 -0.48 15.73 9.93
N LYS A 51 0.43 14.85 9.50
CA LYS A 51 1.35 14.13 10.40
C LYS A 51 2.40 15.03 11.07
N ILE A 52 2.65 16.23 10.55
CA ILE A 52 3.57 17.19 11.16
C ILE A 52 2.91 17.86 12.37
N LYS A 53 1.58 18.08 12.30
CA LYS A 53 0.81 18.76 13.36
C LYS A 53 0.73 17.97 14.67
N TYR A 54 0.71 16.64 14.60
CA TYR A 54 0.60 15.77 15.77
C TYR A 54 1.95 15.23 16.24
N ARG A 55 3.05 15.81 15.74
CA ARG A 55 4.39 15.43 16.17
C ARG A 55 4.73 16.16 17.47
N GLU A 56 5.38 15.47 18.40
CA GLU A 56 5.98 16.11 19.58
C GLU A 56 7.00 17.18 19.13
N ASP A 57 6.82 18.41 19.60
CA ASP A 57 7.53 19.61 19.13
C ASP A 57 9.06 19.55 19.22
N ASN A 58 9.61 18.63 20.04
CA ASN A 58 11.05 18.48 20.28
C ASN A 58 11.77 17.47 19.38
N LYS A 59 11.11 16.87 18.38
CA LYS A 59 11.77 16.02 17.38
C LYS A 59 11.71 16.66 15.99
N ALA A 60 12.83 17.27 15.59
CA ALA A 60 13.03 17.67 14.20
C ALA A 60 12.76 16.49 13.25
N PRO A 61 12.23 16.70 12.03
CA PRO A 61 12.09 15.62 11.06
C PRO A 61 13.48 15.04 10.83
N PRO A 62 13.71 13.77 11.16
CA PRO A 62 15.00 13.17 10.85
C PRO A 62 15.19 13.21 9.32
N PRO A 63 16.41 13.43 8.83
CA PRO A 63 16.67 13.47 7.40
C PRO A 63 16.16 12.19 6.74
N ILE A 64 15.66 12.30 5.50
CA ILE A 64 15.22 11.13 4.73
C ILE A 64 16.46 10.28 4.51
N ALA A 65 16.47 9.08 5.08
CA ALA A 65 17.60 8.18 4.98
C ALA A 65 17.51 7.35 3.72
N ASP A 66 18.67 7.06 3.13
CA ASP A 66 18.77 6.24 1.93
C ASP A 66 18.51 4.74 2.18
N SER A 67 18.61 4.31 3.44
CA SER A 67 18.41 2.91 3.81
C SER A 67 16.97 2.61 4.23
N LEU A 68 16.41 1.51 3.70
CA LEU A 68 15.04 1.06 4.01
C LEU A 68 14.84 0.74 5.50
N PHE A 69 15.91 0.37 6.20
CA PHE A 69 15.90 0.06 7.62
C PHE A 69 15.79 1.31 8.48
N GLU A 70 16.47 2.39 8.12
CA GLU A 70 16.36 3.66 8.86
C GLU A 70 15.03 4.37 8.59
N LEU A 71 14.33 3.99 7.51
CA LEU A 71 12.97 4.45 7.22
C LEU A 71 11.90 3.74 8.07
N LEU A 72 12.22 2.56 8.63
CA LEU A 72 11.32 1.76 9.46
C LEU A 72 10.87 2.52 10.70
N ASP A 73 11.81 3.18 11.38
CA ASP A 73 11.54 3.94 12.60
C ASP A 73 10.73 5.22 12.33
N LYS A 74 10.76 5.71 11.08
CA LYS A 74 10.16 7.00 10.68
C LYS A 74 8.73 6.86 10.17
N ILE A 75 8.43 5.81 9.39
CA ILE A 75 7.14 5.65 8.70
C ILE A 75 6.36 4.43 9.21
N GLY A 76 7.03 3.46 9.83
CA GLY A 76 6.45 2.22 10.34
C GLY A 76 6.56 1.04 9.37
N LEU A 77 6.42 -0.18 9.90
CA LEU A 77 6.61 -1.44 9.16
C LEU A 77 5.66 -1.57 7.95
N ASP A 78 4.39 -1.20 8.11
CA ASP A 78 3.38 -1.35 7.06
C ASP A 78 3.68 -0.44 5.84
N ALA A 79 4.07 0.80 6.11
CA ALA A 79 4.43 1.73 5.04
C ALA A 79 5.72 1.32 4.32
N VAL A 80 6.72 0.83 5.06
CA VAL A 80 7.96 0.33 4.46
C VAL A 80 7.67 -0.92 3.63
N THR A 81 6.88 -1.87 4.13
CA THR A 81 6.49 -3.06 3.34
C THR A 81 5.71 -2.71 2.08
N PHE A 82 4.85 -1.68 2.11
CA PHE A 82 4.21 -1.15 0.91
C PHE A 82 5.21 -0.57 -0.11
N LEU A 83 6.22 0.19 0.34
CA LEU A 83 7.27 0.69 -0.55
C LEU A 83 8.13 -0.44 -1.14
N LEU A 84 8.43 -1.48 -0.35
CA LEU A 84 9.11 -2.68 -0.85
C LEU A 84 8.25 -3.42 -1.87
N PHE A 85 6.93 -3.49 -1.66
CA PHE A 85 6.00 -4.07 -2.64
C PHE A 85 6.03 -3.31 -3.96
N LEU A 86 5.99 -1.98 -3.92
CA LEU A 86 6.11 -1.17 -5.14
C LEU A 86 7.47 -1.35 -5.83
N ARG A 87 8.55 -1.46 -5.05
CA ARG A 87 9.89 -1.75 -5.57
C ARG A 87 9.96 -3.13 -6.24
N LEU A 88 9.36 -4.15 -5.62
CA LEU A 88 9.22 -5.49 -6.16
C LEU A 88 8.47 -5.47 -7.49
N VAL A 89 7.30 -4.83 -7.51
CA VAL A 89 6.45 -4.71 -8.72
C VAL A 89 7.24 -4.04 -9.84
N ARG A 90 7.92 -2.92 -9.57
CA ARG A 90 8.77 -2.24 -10.54
C ARG A 90 9.89 -3.13 -11.07
N THR A 91 10.66 -3.78 -10.18
CA THR A 91 11.78 -4.65 -10.58
C THR A 91 11.29 -5.87 -11.36
N LEU A 92 10.16 -6.46 -10.97
CA LEU A 92 9.56 -7.62 -11.63
C LEU A 92 9.11 -7.27 -13.05
N PHE A 93 8.33 -6.20 -13.22
CA PHE A 93 7.88 -5.77 -14.54
C PHE A 93 9.05 -5.31 -15.42
N SER A 94 10.00 -4.54 -14.90
CA SER A 94 11.20 -4.16 -15.65
C SER A 94 12.03 -5.38 -16.06
N GLY A 95 12.21 -6.35 -15.16
CA GLY A 95 12.98 -7.57 -15.43
C GLY A 95 12.31 -8.44 -16.49
N VAL A 96 11.00 -8.65 -16.38
CA VAL A 96 10.22 -9.41 -17.38
C VAL A 96 10.20 -8.69 -18.73
N ALA A 97 10.06 -7.36 -18.75
CA ALA A 97 10.11 -6.59 -19.98
C ALA A 97 11.48 -6.73 -20.68
N ILE A 98 12.59 -6.64 -19.94
CA ILE A 98 13.94 -6.83 -20.48
C ILE A 98 14.11 -8.24 -21.02
N LEU A 99 13.66 -9.27 -20.30
CA LEU A 99 13.74 -10.66 -20.76
C LEU A 99 12.88 -10.90 -22.01
N THR A 100 11.67 -10.35 -22.04
CA THR A 100 10.75 -10.50 -23.18
C THR A 100 11.30 -9.77 -24.41
N CYS A 101 11.75 -8.53 -24.26
CA CYS A 101 12.35 -7.77 -25.36
C CYS A 101 13.70 -8.35 -25.81
N GLY A 102 14.50 -8.88 -24.87
CA GLY A 102 15.84 -9.40 -25.14
C GLY A 102 15.86 -10.82 -25.71
N ILE A 103 14.83 -11.64 -25.44
CA ILE A 103 14.80 -13.05 -25.87
C ILE A 103 13.66 -13.30 -26.86
N LEU A 104 12.43 -12.87 -26.55
CA LEU A 104 11.25 -13.21 -27.33
C LEU A 104 11.22 -12.48 -28.69
N LEU A 105 11.49 -11.18 -28.70
CA LEU A 105 11.54 -10.37 -29.93
C LEU A 105 12.59 -10.85 -30.95
N PRO A 106 13.88 -11.05 -30.58
CA PRO A 106 14.86 -11.52 -31.55
C PRO A 106 14.61 -12.97 -31.97
N PHE A 107 14.08 -13.82 -31.08
CA PHE A 107 13.72 -15.19 -31.41
C PHE A 107 12.64 -15.23 -32.50
N ASP A 108 11.56 -14.46 -32.33
CA ASP A 108 10.49 -14.35 -33.32
C ASP A 108 11.00 -13.76 -34.64
N TYR A 109 11.88 -12.76 -34.60
CA TYR A 109 12.47 -12.16 -35.80
C TYR A 109 13.29 -13.17 -36.62
N ILE A 110 14.18 -13.93 -35.98
CA ILE A 110 15.03 -14.92 -36.65
C ILE A 110 14.21 -16.08 -37.22
N HIS A 111 13.20 -16.56 -36.48
CA HIS A 111 12.34 -17.66 -36.93
C HIS A 111 11.45 -17.25 -38.10
N ASN A 112 10.86 -16.05 -38.05
CA ASN A 112 9.98 -15.53 -39.09
C ASN A 112 10.72 -15.30 -40.42
N GLN A 113 11.98 -14.86 -40.36
CA GLN A 113 12.75 -14.59 -41.58
C GLN A 113 13.25 -15.87 -42.29
N LYS A 114 13.33 -17.00 -41.59
CA LYS A 114 13.88 -18.27 -42.13
C LYS A 114 12.83 -19.33 -42.48
N TYR A 115 11.59 -19.26 -41.98
CA TYR A 115 10.58 -20.31 -42.19
C TYR A 115 9.23 -19.76 -42.69
N ILE A 116 8.94 -19.99 -43.97
CA ILE A 116 7.58 -19.98 -44.55
C ILE A 116 6.89 -21.30 -44.12
N PRO A 117 5.59 -21.32 -43.77
CA PRO A 117 5.07 -22.14 -42.68
C PRO A 117 4.93 -23.61 -43.07
N THR A 118 5.82 -24.48 -42.60
CA THR A 118 5.64 -25.93 -42.80
C THR A 118 5.51 -26.71 -41.50
N ASP A 119 6.14 -26.29 -40.38
CA ASP A 119 6.03 -27.05 -39.13
C ASP A 119 5.71 -26.20 -37.90
N LYS A 120 4.41 -26.04 -37.64
CA LYS A 120 3.88 -25.45 -36.39
C LYS A 120 4.37 -26.21 -35.14
N ARG A 121 4.77 -27.48 -35.29
CA ARG A 121 5.19 -28.38 -34.20
C ARG A 121 6.38 -27.85 -33.41
N ILE A 122 7.36 -27.21 -34.06
CA ILE A 122 8.58 -26.72 -33.40
C ILE A 122 8.26 -25.50 -32.51
N PHE A 123 7.40 -24.60 -32.99
CA PHE A 123 6.94 -23.44 -32.22
C PHE A 123 6.13 -23.83 -30.98
N PHE A 124 5.28 -24.86 -31.09
CA PHE A 124 4.52 -25.41 -29.96
C PHE A 124 5.41 -26.05 -28.90
N ILE A 125 6.56 -26.61 -29.28
CA ILE A 125 7.51 -27.23 -28.35
C ILE A 125 8.41 -26.16 -27.71
N SER A 126 8.86 -25.12 -28.42
CA SER A 126 9.77 -24.10 -27.89
C SER A 126 9.12 -23.07 -26.96
N CYS A 127 7.86 -22.71 -27.21
CA CYS A 127 7.10 -21.74 -26.43
C CYS A 127 7.00 -22.06 -24.91
N PRO A 128 6.66 -23.30 -24.48
CA PRO A 128 6.57 -23.61 -23.05
C PRO A 128 7.92 -23.49 -22.32
N TYR A 129 9.05 -23.83 -22.95
CA TYR A 129 10.37 -23.68 -22.32
C TYR A 129 10.70 -22.23 -21.98
N MET A 130 10.35 -21.29 -22.86
CA MET A 130 10.53 -19.86 -22.60
C MET A 130 9.60 -19.37 -21.47
N ALA A 131 8.37 -19.86 -21.44
CA ALA A 131 7.44 -19.57 -20.35
C ALA A 131 7.97 -20.07 -19.00
N TYR A 132 8.50 -21.29 -18.93
CA TYR A 132 9.13 -21.82 -17.70
C TYR A 132 10.34 -21.01 -17.25
N LEU A 133 11.17 -20.51 -18.17
CA LEU A 133 12.32 -19.65 -17.85
C LEU A 133 11.83 -18.33 -17.21
N ILE A 134 10.84 -17.68 -17.82
CA ILE A 134 10.25 -16.43 -17.29
C ILE A 134 9.60 -16.68 -15.93
N THR A 135 8.84 -17.76 -15.77
CA THR A 135 8.23 -18.12 -14.48
C THR A 135 9.31 -18.38 -13.42
N PHE A 136 10.38 -19.10 -13.76
CA PHE A 136 11.50 -19.34 -12.85
C PHE A 136 12.15 -18.02 -12.41
N PHE A 137 12.39 -17.11 -13.34
CA PHE A 137 12.94 -15.78 -13.03
C PHE A 137 12.04 -14.98 -12.08
N VAL A 138 10.73 -14.99 -12.31
CA VAL A 138 9.75 -14.32 -11.45
C VAL A 138 9.73 -14.93 -10.05
N VAL A 139 9.69 -16.26 -9.94
CA VAL A 139 9.73 -16.98 -8.65
C VAL A 139 11.03 -16.68 -7.90
N TYR A 140 12.16 -16.63 -8.61
CA TYR A 140 13.47 -16.32 -8.03
C TYR A 140 13.53 -14.91 -7.44
N LEU A 141 13.09 -13.89 -8.19
CA LEU A 141 13.02 -12.52 -7.68
C LEU A 141 12.05 -12.42 -6.49
N MET A 142 10.90 -13.06 -6.56
CA MET A 142 9.93 -13.09 -5.47
C MET A 142 10.52 -13.73 -4.20
N TYR A 143 11.32 -14.79 -4.35
CA TYR A 143 12.01 -15.43 -3.24
C TYR A 143 13.03 -14.50 -2.56
N ILE A 144 13.82 -13.73 -3.32
CA ILE A 144 14.75 -12.76 -2.74
C ILE A 144 14.00 -11.71 -1.93
N TYR A 145 12.97 -11.10 -2.51
CA TYR A 145 12.17 -10.08 -1.82
C TYR A 145 11.44 -10.63 -0.59
N TRP A 146 10.94 -11.86 -0.67
CA TRP A 146 10.32 -12.52 0.47
C TRP A 146 11.29 -12.63 1.66
N ARG A 147 12.54 -13.03 1.40
CA ARG A 147 13.57 -13.09 2.45
C ARG A 147 13.82 -11.73 3.10
N ASP A 148 13.81 -10.66 2.31
CA ASP A 148 14.03 -9.31 2.83
C ASP A 148 12.86 -8.82 3.70
N ILE A 149 11.61 -9.09 3.29
CA ILE A 149 10.42 -8.79 4.09
C ILE A 149 10.44 -9.57 5.41
N VAL A 150 10.79 -10.85 5.36
CA VAL A 150 10.88 -11.69 6.57
C VAL A 150 11.94 -11.17 7.53
N LYS A 151 13.12 -10.77 7.03
CA LYS A 151 14.17 -10.15 7.87
C LYS A 151 13.67 -8.87 8.52
N LEU A 152 13.08 -7.96 7.73
CA LEU A 152 12.56 -6.68 8.22
C LEU A 152 11.49 -6.87 9.30
N ARG A 153 10.54 -7.78 9.05
CA ARG A 153 9.50 -8.14 10.02
C ARG A 153 10.10 -8.67 11.31
N ASN A 154 11.12 -9.52 11.21
CA ASN A 154 11.75 -10.18 12.35
C ASN A 154 12.57 -9.19 13.20
N GLU A 155 13.17 -8.19 12.56
CA GLU A 155 13.88 -7.09 13.22
C GLU A 155 12.90 -6.14 13.91
N TRP A 156 11.82 -5.74 13.23
CA TRP A 156 10.79 -4.88 13.79
C TRP A 156 10.12 -5.48 15.03
N PHE A 157 9.79 -6.77 15.03
CA PHE A 157 9.21 -7.43 16.19
C PHE A 157 10.16 -7.55 17.39
N ARG A 158 11.48 -7.47 17.16
CA ARG A 158 12.49 -7.41 18.24
C ARG A 158 12.81 -5.99 18.68
N SER A 159 12.33 -4.97 17.98
CA SER A 159 12.54 -3.58 18.39
C SER A 159 11.93 -3.32 19.78
N PRO A 160 12.60 -2.51 20.61
CA PRO A 160 12.09 -2.15 21.93
C PRO A 160 10.75 -1.40 21.83
N ASP A 161 10.57 -0.59 20.78
CA ASP A 161 9.35 0.18 20.53
C ASP A 161 8.13 -0.73 20.34
N TYR A 162 8.29 -1.82 19.58
CA TYR A 162 7.21 -2.79 19.42
C TYR A 162 6.94 -3.54 20.73
N LEU A 163 7.99 -4.07 21.38
CA LEU A 163 7.86 -4.89 22.59
C LEU A 163 7.25 -4.12 23.77
N GLN A 164 7.52 -2.82 23.89
CA GLN A 164 6.94 -1.95 24.90
C GLN A 164 5.57 -1.40 24.51
N SER A 165 5.12 -1.57 23.27
CA SER A 165 3.78 -1.12 22.86
C SER A 165 2.68 -1.87 23.61
N PHE A 166 1.50 -1.26 23.75
CA PHE A 166 0.34 -1.91 24.36
C PHE A 166 -0.13 -3.12 23.53
N TYR A 167 -0.02 -3.04 22.20
CA TYR A 167 -0.45 -4.11 21.30
C TYR A 167 0.38 -5.39 21.45
N ALA A 168 1.69 -5.28 21.70
CA ALA A 168 2.54 -6.44 21.91
C ALA A 168 2.35 -7.10 23.29
N ARG A 169 1.88 -6.33 24.28
CA ARG A 169 1.71 -6.77 25.68
C ARG A 169 0.29 -7.19 26.03
N THR A 170 -0.67 -6.93 25.15
CA THR A 170 -2.09 -7.23 25.38
C THR A 170 -2.51 -8.44 24.56
N ILE A 171 -3.15 -9.40 25.21
CA ILE A 171 -3.77 -10.55 24.54
C ILE A 171 -5.29 -10.39 24.52
N CYS A 172 -5.92 -10.72 23.40
CA CYS A 172 -7.38 -10.78 23.30
C CYS A 172 -7.85 -12.21 23.52
N ILE A 173 -8.66 -12.43 24.57
CA ILE A 173 -9.27 -13.72 24.86
C ILE A 173 -10.67 -13.72 24.26
N ALA A 174 -10.86 -14.50 23.19
CA ALA A 174 -12.17 -14.72 22.59
C ALA A 174 -12.93 -15.84 23.34
N TYR A 175 -14.26 -15.77 23.32
CA TYR A 175 -15.17 -16.81 23.84
C TYR A 175 -15.06 -17.11 25.35
N VAL A 176 -15.23 -16.08 26.18
CA VAL A 176 -15.33 -16.25 27.64
C VAL A 176 -16.73 -16.77 28.02
N PRO A 177 -16.85 -17.88 28.80
CA PRO A 177 -18.13 -18.39 29.26
C PRO A 177 -18.84 -17.38 30.17
N GLU A 178 -20.17 -17.32 30.13
CA GLU A 178 -20.96 -16.26 30.78
C GLU A 178 -20.72 -16.17 32.29
N LYS A 179 -20.47 -17.31 32.95
CA LYS A 179 -20.18 -17.39 34.38
C LYS A 179 -18.88 -16.66 34.79
N LEU A 180 -17.97 -16.46 33.84
CA LEU A 180 -16.65 -15.87 34.06
C LEU A 180 -16.50 -14.53 33.32
N ARG A 181 -17.60 -13.98 32.79
CA ARG A 181 -17.64 -12.73 32.04
C ARG A 181 -17.63 -11.51 32.99
N SER A 182 -16.69 -11.48 33.92
CA SER A 182 -16.40 -10.34 34.79
C SER A 182 -14.89 -10.13 34.89
N ASP A 183 -14.46 -8.88 35.08
CA ASP A 183 -13.04 -8.53 35.18
C ASP A 183 -12.37 -9.30 36.33
N GLU A 184 -13.08 -9.43 37.46
CA GLU A 184 -12.61 -10.21 38.61
C GLU A 184 -12.58 -11.72 38.34
N GLY A 185 -13.57 -12.24 37.62
CA GLY A 185 -13.63 -13.65 37.24
C GLY A 185 -12.44 -14.07 36.37
N ILE A 186 -12.10 -13.23 35.38
CA ILE A 186 -10.94 -13.47 34.51
C ILE A 186 -9.63 -13.28 35.29
N SER A 187 -9.54 -12.25 36.12
CA SER A 187 -8.36 -12.03 36.97
C SER A 187 -8.06 -13.23 37.85
N ARG A 188 -9.07 -13.82 38.51
CA ARG A 188 -8.93 -15.03 39.34
C ARG A 188 -8.40 -16.23 38.55
N ILE A 189 -8.89 -16.44 37.32
CA ILE A 189 -8.40 -17.53 36.45
C ILE A 189 -6.95 -17.31 36.06
N LEU A 190 -6.59 -16.09 35.66
CA LEU A 190 -5.24 -15.75 35.24
C LEU A 190 -4.24 -15.88 36.40
N THR A 191 -4.62 -15.49 37.61
CA THR A 191 -3.82 -15.74 38.82
C THR A 191 -3.68 -17.23 39.11
N GLY A 192 -4.75 -18.02 38.91
CA GLY A 192 -4.73 -19.48 39.06
C GLY A 192 -3.78 -20.20 38.10
N LEU A 193 -3.57 -19.65 36.90
CA LEU A 193 -2.70 -20.22 35.86
C LEU A 193 -1.19 -20.07 36.15
N LYS A 194 -0.79 -19.36 37.23
CA LYS A 194 0.61 -19.16 37.65
C LYS A 194 1.54 -18.80 36.48
N ILE A 195 1.09 -17.88 35.63
CA ILE A 195 1.84 -17.42 34.47
C ILE A 195 3.10 -16.67 34.98
N PRO A 196 4.29 -16.89 34.40
CA PRO A 196 5.55 -16.29 34.87
C PRO A 196 5.54 -14.75 34.89
N TYR A 197 4.69 -14.14 34.06
CA TYR A 197 4.49 -12.69 34.02
C TYR A 197 3.07 -12.37 34.50
N PRO A 198 2.92 -11.68 35.64
CA PRO A 198 1.59 -11.35 36.17
C PRO A 198 0.90 -10.32 35.28
N THR A 199 -0.41 -10.47 35.13
CA THR A 199 -1.24 -9.60 34.30
C THR A 199 -1.45 -8.25 34.98
N THR A 200 -1.15 -7.15 34.28
CA THR A 200 -1.24 -5.79 34.84
C THR A 200 -2.69 -5.30 35.00
N SER A 201 -3.50 -5.49 33.96
CA SER A 201 -4.92 -5.16 33.98
C SER A 201 -5.71 -6.10 33.07
N VAL A 202 -6.97 -6.30 33.41
CA VAL A 202 -7.93 -7.09 32.63
C VAL A 202 -9.15 -6.22 32.44
N HIS A 203 -9.64 -6.16 31.20
CA HIS A 203 -10.83 -5.40 30.86
C HIS A 203 -11.73 -6.23 29.96
N ILE A 204 -13.01 -6.31 30.31
CA ILE A 204 -14.00 -7.00 29.51
C ILE A 204 -14.78 -6.03 28.62
N GLY A 205 -14.83 -6.37 27.33
CA GLY A 205 -15.63 -5.65 26.35
C GLY A 205 -17.12 -5.95 26.57
N HIS A 206 -17.89 -4.94 26.96
CA HIS A 206 -19.35 -5.05 27.08
C HIS A 206 -20.03 -4.71 25.77
N LYS A 207 -21.21 -5.29 25.51
CA LYS A 207 -22.06 -4.89 24.39
C LYS A 207 -22.66 -3.51 24.69
N VAL A 208 -22.07 -2.46 24.14
CA VAL A 208 -22.43 -1.06 24.39
C VAL A 208 -23.71 -0.57 23.68
N GLY A 209 -24.50 -1.47 23.07
CA GLY A 209 -25.80 -1.15 22.47
C GLY A 209 -25.75 0.06 21.53
N GLN A 210 -26.62 1.04 21.78
CA GLN A 210 -26.75 2.27 20.99
C GLN A 210 -25.79 3.40 21.42
N LEU A 211 -24.93 3.18 22.43
CA LEU A 211 -24.02 4.21 22.92
C LEU A 211 -23.13 4.82 21.82
N PRO A 212 -22.56 4.05 20.87
CA PRO A 212 -21.78 4.63 19.78
C PRO A 212 -22.59 5.59 18.92
N ASP A 213 -23.88 5.31 18.72
CA ASP A 213 -24.76 6.14 17.90
C ASP A 213 -25.14 7.43 18.62
N VAL A 214 -25.40 7.37 19.92
CA VAL A 214 -25.62 8.56 20.76
C VAL A 214 -24.37 9.45 20.80
N ILE A 215 -23.18 8.86 20.88
CA ILE A 215 -21.91 9.62 20.83
C ILE A 215 -21.72 10.29 19.46
N LYS A 216 -22.03 9.59 18.37
CA LYS A 216 -21.98 10.17 17.02
C LYS A 216 -22.97 11.32 16.89
N TYR A 217 -24.20 11.15 17.38
CA TYR A 217 -25.21 12.19 17.39
C TYR A 217 -24.74 13.41 18.18
N HIS A 218 -24.22 13.21 19.41
CA HIS A 218 -23.65 14.29 20.21
C HIS A 218 -22.53 15.04 19.47
N ASN A 219 -21.56 14.31 18.90
CA ASN A 219 -20.46 14.93 18.14
C ASN A 219 -20.95 15.71 16.93
N GLN A 220 -21.99 15.24 16.26
CA GLN A 220 -22.60 15.90 15.12
C GLN A 220 -23.33 17.18 15.54
N THR A 221 -24.15 17.12 16.58
CA THR A 221 -24.83 18.31 17.16
C THR A 221 -23.81 19.34 17.63
N VAL A 222 -22.70 18.93 18.25
CA VAL A 222 -21.61 19.85 18.65
C VAL A 222 -20.97 20.50 17.42
N ARG A 223 -20.78 19.80 16.31
CA ARG A 223 -20.25 20.38 15.06
C ARG A 223 -21.20 21.39 14.46
N GLU A 224 -22.50 21.10 14.45
CA GLU A 224 -23.54 22.01 13.95
C GLU A 224 -23.65 23.26 14.80
N PHE A 225 -23.65 23.12 16.13
CA PHE A 225 -23.64 24.23 17.06
C PHE A 225 -22.39 25.11 16.89
N LYS A 226 -21.21 24.49 16.74
CA LYS A 226 -19.97 25.23 16.42
C LYS A 226 -20.07 25.99 15.11
N ALA A 227 -20.69 25.41 14.06
CA ALA A 227 -20.86 26.09 12.78
C ALA A 227 -21.76 27.34 12.90
N VAL A 228 -22.85 27.24 13.66
CA VAL A 228 -23.73 28.38 13.95
C VAL A 228 -23.00 29.45 14.76
N LEU A 229 -22.30 29.05 15.82
CA LEU A 229 -21.57 29.96 16.70
C LEU A 229 -20.46 30.70 15.95
N VAL A 230 -19.70 30.03 15.07
CA VAL A 230 -18.69 30.68 14.21
C VAL A 230 -19.33 31.71 13.27
N LYS A 231 -20.52 31.43 12.71
CA LYS A 231 -21.24 32.42 11.88
C LYS A 231 -21.62 33.66 12.69
N PHE A 232 -22.11 33.49 13.92
CA PHE A 232 -22.44 34.61 14.81
C PHE A 232 -21.20 35.44 15.17
N PHE A 233 -20.12 34.81 15.63
CA PHE A 233 -18.89 35.53 15.98
C PHE A 233 -18.23 36.23 14.78
N ASN A 234 -18.30 35.64 13.59
CA ASN A 234 -17.81 36.30 12.38
C ASN A 234 -18.69 37.49 11.99
N GLN A 235 -20.00 37.44 12.24
CA GLN A 235 -20.90 38.58 12.00
C GLN A 235 -20.66 39.73 12.98
N GLU A 236 -20.43 39.46 14.26
CA GLU A 236 -20.10 40.48 15.26
C GLU A 236 -18.75 41.17 15.00
N ASN A 237 -17.73 40.44 14.55
CA ASN A 237 -16.43 41.02 14.16
C ASN A 237 -16.51 41.92 12.91
N ILE A 238 -17.58 41.85 12.13
CA ILE A 238 -17.80 42.71 10.95
C ILE A 238 -18.59 43.98 11.32
N SER A 239 -19.33 43.96 12.44
CA SER A 239 -20.20 45.06 12.88
C SER A 239 -19.60 45.97 13.96
N GLN A 240 -18.40 45.69 14.46
CA GLN A 240 -17.59 46.67 15.19
C GLN A 240 -16.55 47.31 14.25
N PRO A 241 -16.54 48.66 14.09
CA PRO A 241 -15.56 49.37 13.27
C PRO A 241 -14.15 49.40 13.87
#